data_AF-A0A7K0LUB7-F1
#
_entry.id   AF-A0A7K0LUB7-F1
#
_cell.length_a   1.000
_cell.length_b   1.000
_cell.length_c   1.000
_cell.angle_alpha   90.00
_cell.angle_beta   90.00
_cell.angle_gamma   90.00
#
_symmetry.space_group_name_H-M   'P 1'
#
loop_
_entity.id
_entity.type
_entity.pdbx_description
1 polymer ?
#
loop_
_entity_poly.entity_id
_entity_poly.type
_entity_poly.pdbx_seq_one_letter_code
_entity_poly.pdbx_strand_id
1 'polypeptide(L)'
;RWSLDPDLILSAKGLTSGYLPMGAVLVAGRIAEPFWNSPGVMWRHGYTYSGHATAAAVAMANLDIIEREGLIERVVGLQPVISRLLNPIGQHGAVHEIRAGVGLLGAVQIKPEILAGDPTFGPRLIGQLRERGVLTRMLADGSVQVSPPFVISEDDLASIAKAIDESLGELGSVRRPRPTLHVNLLPDQTTDEAGGFGSSDERLLADVPPHHGG
;
A
#
# COMPACT_ATOMS: atom_id res chain seq x y z
N ARG A 1 -3.95 -24.20 -3.30
CA ARG A 1 -3.09 -23.53 -4.30
C ARG A 1 -1.61 -23.55 -3.91
N TRP A 2 -1.23 -23.32 -2.65
CA TRP A 2 0.18 -23.29 -2.23
C TRP A 2 0.61 -24.38 -1.25
N SER A 3 -0.30 -25.29 -0.88
CA SER A 3 -0.02 -26.44 0.00
C SER A 3 0.86 -26.09 1.21
N LEU A 4 0.52 -24.99 1.89
CA LEU A 4 1.23 -24.51 3.07
C LEU A 4 0.60 -25.09 4.33
N ASP A 5 1.44 -25.52 5.28
CA ASP A 5 1.05 -25.94 6.63
C ASP A 5 1.83 -25.10 7.67
N PRO A 6 1.45 -23.83 7.87
CA PRO A 6 2.20 -22.92 8.73
C PRO A 6 1.96 -23.19 10.22
N ASP A 7 3.03 -23.10 11.00
CA ASP A 7 2.96 -23.12 12.48
C ASP A 7 2.26 -21.89 13.07
N LEU A 8 2.32 -20.76 12.36
CA LEU A 8 1.81 -19.47 12.78
C LEU A 8 1.12 -18.77 11.61
N ILE A 9 -0.10 -18.27 11.82
CA ILE A 9 -0.83 -17.45 10.84
C ILE A 9 -1.15 -16.09 11.47
N LEU A 10 -0.78 -15.01 10.77
CA LEU A 10 -1.11 -13.64 11.16
C LEU A 10 -2.40 -13.20 10.46
N SER A 11 -3.35 -12.66 11.21
CA SER A 11 -4.61 -12.14 10.69
C SER A 11 -4.94 -10.77 11.28
N ALA A 12 -5.57 -9.92 10.49
CA ALA A 12 -6.04 -8.57 10.83
C ALA A 12 -6.97 -8.12 9.69
N LYS A 13 -7.08 -6.81 9.41
CA LYS A 13 -7.76 -6.25 8.23
C LYS A 13 -9.16 -6.87 7.99
N GLY A 14 -9.26 -7.84 7.07
CA GLY A 14 -10.48 -8.57 6.75
C GLY A 14 -11.09 -9.34 7.92
N LEU A 15 -10.33 -9.60 9.00
CA LEU A 15 -10.84 -10.17 10.25
C LEU A 15 -12.03 -9.38 10.82
N THR A 16 -11.99 -8.05 10.68
CA THR A 16 -13.07 -7.16 11.11
C THR A 16 -13.60 -6.30 9.96
N SER A 17 -13.16 -6.55 8.72
CA SER A 17 -13.41 -5.69 7.55
C SER A 17 -13.16 -4.19 7.80
N GLY A 18 -12.27 -3.85 8.73
CA GLY A 18 -11.95 -2.47 9.11
C GLY A 18 -12.95 -1.79 10.06
N TYR A 19 -13.99 -2.46 10.54
CA TYR A 19 -14.99 -1.87 11.44
C TYR A 19 -14.42 -1.54 12.82
N LEU A 20 -13.55 -2.39 13.36
CA LEU A 20 -12.80 -2.12 14.60
C LEU A 20 -11.38 -2.69 14.51
N PRO A 21 -10.38 -2.07 15.17
CA PRO A 21 -9.01 -2.59 15.19
C PRO A 21 -8.91 -3.94 15.90
N MET A 22 -8.44 -4.96 15.18
CA MET A 22 -8.10 -6.25 15.75
C MET A 22 -7.03 -6.92 14.89
N GLY A 23 -6.10 -7.59 15.56
CA GLY A 23 -5.20 -8.56 14.98
C GLY A 23 -5.24 -9.86 15.77
N ALA A 24 -4.83 -10.94 15.13
CA ALA A 24 -4.75 -12.27 15.72
C ALA A 24 -3.52 -13.01 15.21
N VAL A 25 -2.93 -13.84 16.08
CA VAL A 25 -1.93 -14.84 15.72
C VAL A 25 -2.56 -16.20 16.01
N LEU A 26 -2.83 -16.98 14.96
CA LEU A 26 -3.24 -18.36 15.12
C LEU A 26 -1.98 -19.20 15.28
N VAL A 27 -1.93 -20.00 16.35
CA VAL A 27 -0.73 -20.76 16.74
C VAL A 27 -1.04 -22.24 16.71
N ALA A 28 -0.21 -23.02 16.02
CA ALA A 28 -0.32 -24.47 16.01
C ALA A 28 -0.21 -25.03 17.43
N GLY A 29 -1.03 -26.03 17.75
CA GLY A 29 -1.09 -26.61 19.10
C GLY A 29 0.28 -27.05 19.63
N ARG A 30 1.13 -27.65 18.77
CA ARG A 30 2.52 -28.06 19.12
C ARG A 30 3.41 -26.90 19.57
N ILE A 31 3.15 -25.68 19.11
CA ILE A 31 3.89 -24.48 19.50
C ILE A 31 3.30 -23.88 20.78
N ALA A 32 1.98 -23.93 20.94
CA ALA A 32 1.29 -23.41 22.12
C ALA A 32 1.43 -24.32 23.35
N GLU A 33 1.58 -25.63 23.15
CA GLU A 33 1.55 -26.67 24.20
C GLU A 33 2.50 -26.41 25.37
N PRO A 34 3.78 -26.03 25.16
CA PRO A 34 4.69 -25.77 26.26
C PRO A 34 4.25 -24.59 27.15
N PHE A 35 3.45 -23.65 26.63
CA PHE A 35 3.02 -22.47 27.38
C PHE A 35 1.70 -22.68 28.14
N TRP A 36 0.95 -23.73 27.82
CA TRP A 36 -0.38 -23.97 28.39
C TRP A 36 -0.47 -25.24 29.22
N ASN A 37 0.32 -26.26 28.87
CA ASN A 37 0.23 -27.59 29.48
C ASN A 37 1.45 -27.94 30.35
N SER A 38 2.56 -27.19 30.26
CA SER A 38 3.76 -27.44 31.07
C SER A 38 3.76 -26.59 32.36
N PRO A 39 3.82 -27.19 33.55
CA PRO A 39 3.91 -26.46 34.80
C PRO A 39 5.15 -25.55 34.85
N GLY A 40 4.98 -24.33 35.36
CA GLY A 40 6.08 -23.38 35.57
C GLY A 40 6.52 -22.58 34.34
N VAL A 41 5.95 -22.84 33.15
CA VAL A 41 6.17 -22.03 31.96
C VAL A 41 5.07 -20.97 31.86
N MET A 42 5.45 -19.69 31.80
CA MET A 42 4.51 -18.57 31.70
C MET A 42 4.81 -17.72 30.47
N TRP A 43 3.81 -17.54 29.61
CA TRP A 43 3.87 -16.64 28.47
C TRP A 43 3.67 -15.17 28.90
N ARG A 44 4.77 -14.41 28.99
CA ARG A 44 4.76 -13.00 29.42
C ARG A 44 4.68 -12.05 28.22
N HIS A 45 3.58 -12.09 27.50
CA HIS A 45 3.33 -11.17 26.39
C HIS A 45 1.84 -10.87 26.27
N GLY A 46 1.53 -9.61 26.01
CA GLY A 46 0.18 -9.13 25.81
C GLY A 46 0.14 -7.62 25.69
N TYR A 47 -0.93 -7.14 25.09
CA TYR A 47 -1.30 -5.73 24.99
C TYR A 47 -2.53 -5.44 25.86
N THR A 48 -2.69 -4.20 26.31
CA THR A 48 -3.85 -3.75 27.11
C THR A 48 -5.21 -4.14 26.50
N TYR A 49 -5.33 -4.13 25.17
CA TYR A 49 -6.57 -4.47 24.46
C TYR A 49 -6.56 -5.87 23.82
N SER A 50 -5.66 -6.76 24.24
CA SER A 50 -5.67 -8.15 23.77
C SER A 50 -6.99 -8.82 24.14
N GLY A 51 -7.68 -9.39 23.15
CA GLY A 51 -8.99 -10.02 23.38
C GLY A 51 -10.12 -9.05 23.70
N HIS A 52 -10.04 -7.78 23.27
CA HIS A 52 -11.09 -6.78 23.51
C HIS A 52 -12.48 -7.29 23.03
N ALA A 53 -13.42 -7.47 23.98
CA ALA A 53 -14.70 -8.15 23.73
C ALA A 53 -15.53 -7.51 22.60
N THR A 54 -15.61 -6.19 22.52
CA THR A 54 -16.35 -5.51 21.43
C THR A 54 -15.74 -5.76 20.05
N ALA A 55 -14.41 -5.72 19.94
CA ALA A 55 -13.73 -6.01 18.67
C ALA A 55 -13.90 -7.49 18.29
N ALA A 56 -13.92 -8.40 19.27
CA ALA A 56 -14.22 -9.82 19.05
C ALA A 56 -15.66 -10.03 18.54
N ALA A 57 -16.65 -9.36 19.13
CA ALA A 57 -18.03 -9.42 18.68
C ALA A 57 -18.19 -8.91 17.23
N VAL A 58 -17.50 -7.82 16.87
CA VAL A 58 -17.47 -7.32 15.49
C VAL A 58 -16.79 -8.31 14.54
N ALA A 59 -15.69 -8.95 14.95
CA ALA A 59 -15.04 -9.98 14.16
C ALA A 59 -15.97 -11.17 13.89
N MET A 60 -16.67 -11.66 14.92
CA MET A 60 -17.63 -12.76 14.78
C MET A 60 -18.77 -12.39 13.81
N ALA A 61 -19.40 -11.22 13.99
CA ALA A 61 -20.46 -10.77 13.09
C ALA A 61 -19.97 -10.60 11.65
N ASN A 62 -18.74 -10.13 11.45
CA ASN A 62 -18.13 -10.02 10.12
C ASN A 62 -17.90 -11.41 9.48
N LEU A 63 -17.41 -12.39 10.22
CA LEU A 63 -17.24 -13.76 9.73
C LEU A 63 -18.59 -14.40 9.39
N ASP A 64 -19.61 -14.21 10.24
CA ASP A 64 -20.97 -14.70 9.98
C ASP A 64 -21.56 -14.10 8.69
N ILE A 65 -21.28 -12.82 8.39
CA ILE A 65 -21.69 -12.17 7.14
C ILE A 65 -20.96 -12.79 5.95
N ILE A 66 -19.63 -12.95 6.04
CA ILE A 66 -18.80 -13.54 4.98
C ILE A 66 -19.31 -14.93 4.60
N GLU A 67 -19.64 -15.75 5.60
CA GLU A 67 -20.16 -17.11 5.41
C GLU A 67 -21.61 -17.10 4.87
N ARG A 68 -22.52 -16.38 5.53
CA ARG A 68 -23.95 -16.36 5.18
C ARG A 68 -24.20 -15.84 3.77
N GLU A 69 -23.41 -14.88 3.31
CA GLU A 69 -23.55 -14.27 1.98
C GLU A 69 -22.67 -14.92 0.91
N GLY A 70 -21.91 -15.97 1.26
CA GLY A 70 -21.05 -16.69 0.30
C GLY A 70 -19.99 -15.80 -0.35
N LEU A 71 -19.40 -14.89 0.43
CA LEU A 71 -18.50 -13.87 -0.14
C LEU A 71 -17.19 -14.46 -0.64
N ILE A 72 -16.77 -15.62 -0.11
CA ILE A 72 -15.58 -16.32 -0.58
C ILE A 72 -15.84 -16.95 -1.96
N GLU A 73 -16.99 -17.60 -2.14
CA GLU A 73 -17.42 -18.18 -3.42
C GLU A 73 -17.59 -17.08 -4.47
N ARG A 74 -18.17 -15.94 -4.07
CA ARG A 74 -18.25 -14.76 -4.92
C ARG A 74 -16.88 -14.28 -5.38
N VAL A 75 -15.90 -14.18 -4.47
CA VAL A 75 -14.52 -13.82 -4.82
C VAL A 75 -13.91 -14.82 -5.80
N VAL A 76 -14.14 -16.13 -5.61
CA VAL A 76 -13.69 -17.17 -6.55
C VAL A 76 -14.31 -16.97 -7.93
N GLY A 77 -15.59 -16.63 -8.01
CA GLY A 77 -16.29 -16.32 -9.27
C GLY A 77 -15.79 -15.06 -9.96
N LEU A 78 -15.40 -14.02 -9.20
CA LEU A 78 -14.89 -12.76 -9.73
C LEU A 78 -13.39 -12.80 -10.08
N GLN A 79 -12.63 -13.76 -9.56
CA GLN A 79 -11.20 -13.92 -9.85
C GLN A 79 -10.86 -13.96 -11.36
N PRO A 80 -11.55 -14.74 -12.22
CA PRO A 80 -11.32 -14.68 -13.67
C PRO A 80 -11.77 -13.34 -14.29
N VAL A 81 -12.80 -12.69 -13.73
CA VAL A 81 -13.35 -11.43 -14.23
C VAL A 81 -12.35 -10.30 -14.06
N ILE A 82 -11.79 -10.12 -12.86
CA ILE A 82 -10.77 -9.08 -12.62
C ILE A 82 -9.53 -9.29 -13.51
N SER A 83 -9.10 -10.54 -13.71
CA SER A 83 -7.99 -10.83 -14.63
C SER A 83 -8.32 -10.47 -16.08
N ARG A 84 -9.50 -10.87 -16.57
CA ARG A 84 -9.98 -10.54 -17.93
C ARG A 84 -10.03 -9.03 -18.17
N LEU A 85 -10.48 -8.26 -17.18
CA LEU A 85 -10.64 -6.81 -17.29
C LEU A 85 -9.30 -6.06 -17.22
N LEU A 86 -8.36 -6.51 -16.39
CA LEU A 86 -7.08 -5.80 -16.22
C LEU A 86 -6.02 -6.19 -17.26
N ASN A 87 -6.01 -7.42 -17.76
CA ASN A 87 -4.96 -7.90 -18.68
C ASN A 87 -4.78 -7.04 -19.95
N PRO A 88 -5.84 -6.54 -20.63
CA PRO A 88 -5.69 -5.68 -21.81
C PRO A 88 -4.92 -4.38 -21.55
N ILE A 89 -4.95 -3.86 -20.32
CA ILE A 89 -4.25 -2.64 -19.91
C ILE A 89 -2.72 -2.81 -20.07
N GLY A 90 -2.22 -4.04 -20.07
CA GLY A 90 -0.81 -4.35 -20.35
C GLY A 90 -0.29 -3.86 -21.71
N GLN A 91 -1.17 -3.48 -22.64
CA GLN A 91 -0.78 -2.92 -23.94
C GLN A 91 -0.32 -1.47 -23.87
N HIS A 92 -0.56 -0.76 -22.76
CA HIS A 92 -0.10 0.62 -22.58
C HIS A 92 1.42 0.69 -22.47
N GLY A 93 2.03 1.63 -23.19
CA GLY A 93 3.48 1.79 -23.23
C GLY A 93 4.13 2.08 -21.88
N ALA A 94 3.37 2.60 -20.90
CA ALA A 94 3.82 2.87 -19.53
C ALA A 94 3.76 1.63 -18.61
N VAL A 95 3.05 0.57 -18.99
CA VAL A 95 2.83 -0.62 -18.15
C VAL A 95 3.94 -1.64 -18.37
N HIS A 96 4.47 -2.16 -17.27
CA HIS A 96 5.47 -3.23 -17.26
C HIS A 96 4.81 -4.61 -17.17
N GLU A 97 3.83 -4.75 -16.27
CA GLU A 97 3.20 -6.03 -15.96
C GLU A 97 1.79 -5.82 -15.39
N ILE A 98 0.87 -6.74 -15.70
CA ILE A 98 -0.40 -6.89 -14.98
C ILE A 98 -0.31 -8.15 -14.11
N ARG A 99 -0.51 -8.01 -12.80
CA ARG A 99 -0.62 -9.13 -11.86
C ARG A 99 -2.05 -9.26 -11.39
N ALA A 100 -2.73 -10.33 -11.77
CA ALA A 100 -4.08 -10.66 -11.34
C ALA A 100 -4.27 -12.20 -11.35
N GLY A 101 -5.40 -12.69 -10.83
CA GLY A 101 -5.74 -14.12 -10.88
C GLY A 101 -5.52 -14.88 -9.57
N VAL A 102 -5.36 -14.16 -8.45
CA VAL A 102 -5.38 -14.69 -7.09
C VAL A 102 -6.38 -13.91 -6.25
N GLY A 103 -7.54 -14.52 -5.97
CA GLY A 103 -8.66 -13.86 -5.31
C GLY A 103 -9.10 -12.62 -6.09
N LEU A 104 -9.55 -11.61 -5.35
CA LEU A 104 -10.02 -10.34 -5.90
C LEU A 104 -8.96 -9.24 -5.75
N LEU A 105 -7.77 -9.54 -6.26
CA LEU A 105 -6.61 -8.64 -6.21
C LEU A 105 -6.01 -8.47 -7.61
N GLY A 106 -5.61 -7.23 -7.90
CA GLY A 106 -4.93 -6.82 -9.12
C GLY A 106 -3.84 -5.80 -8.84
N ALA A 107 -2.83 -5.77 -9.70
CA ALA A 107 -1.81 -4.75 -9.71
C ALA A 107 -1.43 -4.39 -11.16
N VAL A 108 -1.40 -3.10 -11.46
CA VAL A 108 -0.89 -2.56 -12.73
C VAL A 108 0.47 -1.96 -12.46
N GLN A 109 1.53 -2.69 -12.80
CA GLN A 109 2.91 -2.28 -12.57
C GLN A 109 3.32 -1.24 -13.61
N ILE A 110 3.68 -0.05 -13.17
CA ILE A 110 4.26 0.97 -14.06
C ILE A 110 5.76 0.66 -14.25
N LYS A 111 6.26 0.94 -15.45
CA LYS A 111 7.68 0.82 -15.80
C LYS A 111 8.54 1.72 -14.88
N PRO A 112 9.57 1.16 -14.21
CA PRO A 112 10.44 1.94 -13.32
C PRO A 112 11.07 3.16 -14.00
N GLU A 113 11.45 3.05 -15.28
CA GLU A 113 12.04 4.14 -16.05
C GLU A 113 11.08 5.32 -16.30
N ILE A 114 9.76 5.07 -16.33
CA ILE A 114 8.75 6.13 -16.43
C ILE A 114 8.66 6.88 -15.09
N LEU A 115 8.60 6.15 -13.98
CA LEU A 115 8.52 6.75 -12.64
C LEU A 115 9.81 7.50 -12.27
N ALA A 116 10.97 6.99 -12.68
CA ALA A 116 12.26 7.66 -12.48
C ALA A 116 12.42 8.89 -13.38
N GLY A 117 11.96 8.81 -14.63
CA GLY A 117 12.02 9.92 -15.59
C GLY A 117 10.97 11.01 -15.34
N ASP A 118 9.87 10.67 -14.67
CA ASP A 118 8.81 11.59 -14.28
C ASP A 118 8.22 11.19 -12.91
N PRO A 119 8.75 11.75 -11.81
CA PRO A 119 8.24 11.51 -10.46
C PRO A 119 6.78 11.95 -10.27
N THR A 120 6.24 12.79 -11.15
CA THR A 120 4.84 13.25 -11.09
C THR A 120 3.87 12.29 -11.76
N PHE A 121 4.34 11.31 -12.53
CA PHE A 121 3.49 10.37 -13.26
C PHE A 121 2.52 9.63 -12.34
N GLY A 122 3.04 9.06 -11.25
CA GLY A 122 2.22 8.34 -10.27
C GLY A 122 1.14 9.21 -9.63
N PRO A 123 1.49 10.36 -9.02
CA PRO A 123 0.51 11.31 -8.49
C PRO A 123 -0.54 11.76 -9.52
N ARG A 124 -0.15 12.02 -10.78
CA ARG A 124 -1.09 12.39 -11.85
C ARG A 124 -2.03 11.25 -12.20
N LEU A 125 -1.52 10.02 -12.33
CA LEU A 125 -2.34 8.84 -12.59
C LEU A 125 -3.38 8.62 -11.47
N ILE A 126 -2.96 8.66 -10.20
CA ILE A 126 -3.87 8.53 -9.06
C ILE A 126 -4.86 9.70 -9.01
N GLY A 127 -4.42 10.92 -9.34
CA GLY A 127 -5.28 12.09 -9.47
C GLY A 127 -6.40 11.89 -10.49
N GLN A 128 -6.07 11.46 -11.70
CA GLN A 128 -7.05 11.17 -12.76
C GLN A 128 -8.00 10.03 -12.38
N LEU A 129 -7.50 8.96 -11.74
CA LEU A 129 -8.35 7.87 -11.27
C LEU A 129 -9.38 8.36 -10.25
N ARG A 130 -8.97 9.22 -9.32
CA ARG A 130 -9.87 9.84 -8.35
C ARG A 130 -10.92 10.72 -9.02
N GLU A 131 -10.55 11.50 -10.04
CA GLU A 131 -11.49 12.31 -10.84
C GLU A 131 -12.51 11.44 -11.58
N ARG A 132 -12.12 10.22 -11.97
CA ARG A 132 -13.00 9.19 -12.55
C ARG A 132 -13.76 8.36 -11.51
N GLY A 133 -13.74 8.75 -10.24
CA GLY A 133 -14.47 8.07 -9.17
C GLY A 133 -13.81 6.79 -8.62
N VAL A 134 -12.56 6.52 -8.98
CA VAL A 134 -11.80 5.35 -8.52
C VAL A 134 -10.82 5.75 -7.43
N LEU A 135 -11.11 5.34 -6.20
CA LEU A 135 -10.19 5.50 -5.08
C LEU A 135 -9.21 4.33 -5.02
N THR A 136 -7.96 4.60 -5.37
CA THR A 136 -6.86 3.66 -5.23
C THR A 136 -5.56 4.38 -4.88
N ARG A 137 -4.46 3.64 -4.77
CA ARG A 137 -3.13 4.14 -4.48
C ARG A 137 -2.09 3.45 -5.35
N MET A 138 -0.99 4.17 -5.55
CA MET A 138 0.25 3.59 -6.02
C MET A 138 1.01 3.03 -4.82
N LEU A 139 1.43 1.78 -4.91
CA LEU A 139 2.28 1.14 -3.92
C LEU A 139 3.73 1.59 -4.09
N ALA A 140 4.55 1.39 -3.06
CA ALA A 140 5.96 1.79 -3.07
C ALA A 140 6.79 1.12 -4.19
N ASP A 141 6.33 -0.03 -4.70
CA ASP A 141 6.94 -0.74 -5.83
C ASP A 141 6.55 -0.15 -7.21
N GLY A 142 5.73 0.92 -7.23
CA GLY A 142 5.27 1.56 -8.46
C GLY A 142 4.03 0.92 -9.11
N SER A 143 3.36 0.01 -8.41
CA SER A 143 2.12 -0.60 -8.91
C SER A 143 0.86 0.14 -8.46
N VAL A 144 -0.10 0.32 -9.37
CA VAL A 144 -1.46 0.75 -9.01
C VAL A 144 -2.21 -0.46 -8.47
N GLN A 145 -2.68 -0.37 -7.23
CA GLN A 145 -3.38 -1.46 -6.55
C GLN A 145 -4.84 -1.56 -7.02
N VAL A 146 -5.38 -2.76 -7.15
CA VAL A 146 -6.82 -3.02 -7.29
C VAL A 146 -7.21 -4.06 -6.24
N SER A 147 -7.89 -3.64 -5.19
CA SER A 147 -8.31 -4.50 -4.07
C SER A 147 -9.70 -4.10 -3.57
N PRO A 148 -10.74 -4.31 -4.37
CA PRO A 148 -12.10 -3.89 -4.03
C PRO A 148 -12.72 -4.75 -2.93
N PRO A 149 -13.83 -4.29 -2.31
CA PRO A 149 -14.57 -5.11 -1.35
C PRO A 149 -15.18 -6.34 -2.02
N PHE A 150 -15.38 -7.42 -1.26
CA PHE A 150 -15.90 -8.69 -1.80
C PHE A 150 -17.32 -8.59 -2.36
N VAL A 151 -18.08 -7.56 -1.96
CA VAL A 151 -19.43 -7.28 -2.47
C VAL A 151 -19.45 -6.55 -3.82
N ILE A 152 -18.29 -6.15 -4.37
CA ILE A 152 -18.22 -5.40 -5.64
C ILE A 152 -18.93 -6.12 -6.79
N SER A 153 -19.56 -5.37 -7.71
CA SER A 153 -20.18 -5.91 -8.92
C SER A 153 -19.17 -6.08 -10.08
N GLU A 154 -19.55 -6.83 -11.12
CA GLU A 154 -18.75 -6.90 -12.35
C GLU A 154 -18.68 -5.53 -13.06
N ASP A 155 -19.76 -4.75 -13.02
CA ASP A 155 -19.83 -3.42 -13.64
C ASP A 155 -18.93 -2.41 -12.93
N ASP A 156 -18.85 -2.46 -11.61
CA ASP A 156 -17.91 -1.65 -10.83
C ASP A 156 -16.45 -2.05 -11.12
N LEU A 157 -16.16 -3.35 -11.22
CA LEU A 157 -14.85 -3.84 -11.65
C LEU A 157 -14.49 -3.35 -13.05
N ALA A 158 -15.44 -3.38 -13.98
CA ALA A 158 -15.25 -2.88 -15.34
C ALA A 158 -15.00 -1.37 -15.35
N SER A 159 -15.70 -0.62 -14.49
CA SER A 159 -15.51 0.82 -14.31
C SER A 159 -14.11 1.15 -13.78
N ILE A 160 -13.59 0.36 -12.83
CA ILE A 160 -12.21 0.49 -12.34
C ILE A 160 -11.21 0.25 -13.48
N ALA A 161 -11.36 -0.85 -14.22
CA ALA A 161 -10.45 -1.18 -15.31
C ALA A 161 -10.47 -0.13 -16.42
N LYS A 162 -11.66 0.35 -16.79
CA LYS A 162 -11.85 1.43 -17.77
C LYS A 162 -11.18 2.73 -17.34
N ALA A 163 -11.33 3.13 -16.08
CA ALA A 163 -10.70 4.35 -15.57
C ALA A 163 -9.17 4.27 -15.65
N ILE A 164 -8.59 3.10 -15.33
CA ILE A 164 -7.14 2.87 -15.46
C ILE A 164 -6.70 2.92 -16.92
N ASP A 165 -7.42 2.26 -17.81
CA ASP A 165 -7.14 2.24 -19.24
C ASP A 165 -7.14 3.65 -19.86
N GLU A 166 -8.19 4.43 -19.61
CA GLU A 166 -8.34 5.79 -20.12
C GLU A 166 -7.27 6.73 -19.56
N SER A 167 -6.99 6.66 -18.26
CA SER A 167 -5.94 7.49 -17.63
C SER A 167 -4.54 7.17 -18.17
N LEU A 168 -4.22 5.89 -18.39
CA LEU A 168 -2.94 5.51 -18.98
C LEU A 168 -2.85 5.93 -20.46
N GLY A 169 -3.95 5.87 -21.20
CA GLY A 169 -4.02 6.33 -22.59
C GLY A 169 -3.76 7.84 -22.70
N GLU A 170 -4.39 8.62 -21.83
CA GLU A 170 -4.18 10.07 -21.76
C GLU A 170 -2.73 10.40 -21.39
N LEU A 171 -2.21 9.83 -20.30
CA LEU A 171 -0.85 10.10 -19.85
C LEU A 171 0.23 9.60 -20.82
N GLY A 172 -0.05 8.51 -21.55
CA GLY A 172 0.83 7.97 -22.60
C GLY A 172 0.83 8.82 -23.88
N SER A 173 -0.26 9.53 -24.16
CA SER A 173 -0.39 10.43 -25.32
C SER A 173 0.24 11.81 -25.10
N VAL A 174 0.44 12.22 -23.83
CA VAL A 174 1.08 13.49 -23.48
C VAL A 174 2.58 13.38 -23.74
N ARG A 175 3.04 14.04 -24.82
CA ARG A 175 4.46 14.22 -25.19
C ARG A 175 5.31 14.50 -23.95
N ARG A 176 6.40 13.72 -23.80
CA ARG A 176 7.50 14.03 -22.87
C ARG A 176 7.83 15.53 -22.96
N PRO A 177 7.97 16.25 -21.85
CA PRO A 177 8.64 17.56 -21.86
C PRO A 177 9.99 17.38 -22.57
N ARG A 178 10.31 18.27 -23.53
CA ARG A 178 11.64 18.28 -24.14
C ARG A 178 12.67 18.33 -22.99
N PRO A 179 13.75 17.54 -23.02
CA PRO A 179 14.83 17.75 -22.09
C PRO A 179 15.32 19.19 -22.30
N THR A 180 15.21 20.01 -21.26
CA THR A 180 15.88 21.31 -21.22
C THR A 180 17.36 20.99 -21.32
N LEU A 181 17.96 21.30 -22.47
CA LEU A 181 19.41 21.29 -22.60
C LEU A 181 19.95 22.31 -21.60
N HIS A 182 20.39 21.82 -20.44
CA HIS A 182 21.33 22.58 -19.63
C HIS A 182 22.61 22.66 -20.44
N VAL A 183 22.75 23.76 -21.19
CA VAL A 183 24.03 24.18 -21.74
C VAL A 183 24.88 24.53 -20.52
N ASN A 184 25.76 23.62 -20.12
CA ASN A 184 26.86 23.95 -19.22
C ASN A 184 27.76 24.94 -19.97
N LEU A 185 27.50 26.23 -19.77
CA LEU A 185 28.54 27.23 -19.96
C LEU A 185 29.53 27.00 -18.82
N LEU A 186 30.71 26.48 -19.19
CA LEU A 186 31.87 26.42 -18.31
C LEU A 186 32.10 27.83 -17.74
N PRO A 187 32.27 27.99 -16.41
CA PRO A 187 32.64 29.28 -15.87
C PRO A 187 34.05 29.63 -16.33
N ASP A 188 34.13 30.79 -16.97
CA ASP A 188 35.33 31.52 -17.33
C ASP A 188 36.28 31.60 -16.11
N GLN A 189 37.47 31.03 -16.26
CA GLN A 189 38.52 31.07 -15.25
C GLN A 189 39.24 32.41 -15.40
N THR A 190 38.78 33.41 -14.65
CA THR A 190 39.60 34.59 -14.35
C THR A 190 39.84 34.65 -12.84
N THR A 191 41.13 34.51 -12.52
CA THR A 191 41.76 34.71 -11.23
C THR A 191 41.55 36.16 -10.76
N ASP A 192 41.22 36.35 -9.48
CA ASP A 192 41.98 37.30 -8.65
C ASP A 192 41.69 37.13 -7.16
N GLU A 193 42.68 37.59 -6.40
CA GLU A 193 43.07 37.24 -5.05
C GLU A 193 42.22 37.87 -3.92
N ALA A 194 42.38 37.30 -2.72
CA ALA A 194 42.75 37.99 -1.46
C ALA A 194 41.85 37.73 -0.23
N GLY A 195 42.49 37.20 0.82
CA GLY A 195 42.16 37.39 2.25
C GLY A 195 41.02 36.52 2.79
N GLY A 196 41.07 35.91 3.97
CA GLY A 196 41.93 36.06 5.14
C GLY A 196 41.26 35.32 6.30
N PHE A 197 42.08 34.84 7.23
CA PHE A 197 41.76 34.01 8.39
C PHE A 197 40.72 34.58 9.37
N GLY A 198 40.01 33.70 10.09
CA GLY A 198 39.95 33.81 11.57
C GLY A 198 38.59 33.81 12.28
N SER A 199 38.47 32.84 13.19
CA SER A 199 37.86 32.87 14.55
C SER A 199 36.34 32.92 14.76
N SER A 200 35.84 31.80 15.32
CA SER A 200 34.98 31.65 16.52
C SER A 200 33.98 32.76 16.91
N ASP A 201 32.72 32.37 17.11
CA ASP A 201 31.94 32.84 18.27
C ASP A 201 30.93 31.76 18.72
N GLU A 202 31.20 31.22 19.91
CA GLU A 202 30.19 30.61 20.77
C GLU A 202 29.27 31.72 21.28
N ARG A 203 27.97 31.61 21.02
CA ARG A 203 26.88 32.10 21.89
C ARG A 203 25.54 31.93 21.18
N LEU A 204 24.75 30.95 21.63
CA LEU A 204 23.28 31.02 21.68
C LEU A 204 22.72 29.77 22.39
N LEU A 205 22.88 29.76 23.70
CA LEU A 205 22.01 29.03 24.64
C LEU A 205 21.66 30.01 25.76
N ALA A 206 20.37 30.35 25.89
CA ALA A 206 19.67 30.58 27.15
C ALA A 206 18.32 31.24 26.84
N ASP A 207 17.23 30.49 27.05
CA ASP A 207 16.05 30.95 27.80
C ASP A 207 14.94 29.88 27.75
N VAL A 208 14.94 28.99 28.75
CA VAL A 208 13.77 28.17 29.12
C VAL A 208 13.63 28.26 30.65
N PRO A 209 12.55 28.85 31.19
CA PRO A 209 12.33 28.91 32.63
C PRO A 209 11.72 27.59 33.16
N PRO A 210 11.95 27.25 34.45
CA PRO A 210 11.42 26.04 35.06
C PRO A 210 9.96 26.22 35.52
N HIS A 211 9.12 25.22 35.26
CA HIS A 211 7.79 25.11 35.86
C HIS A 211 7.88 24.48 37.25
N HIS A 212 7.31 25.17 38.24
CA HIS A 212 7.02 24.66 39.58
C HIS A 212 5.68 23.90 39.58
N GLY A 213 5.56 22.98 40.54
CA GLY A 213 4.57 21.91 40.57
C GLY A 213 3.18 22.25 41.11
N GLY A 214 2.36 21.19 41.12
CA GLY A 214 1.04 21.04 41.72
C GLY A 214 0.68 19.56 41.71
#